data_AF-A0A1N7FBW0-F1
#
_entry.id   AF-A0A1N7FBW0-F1
#
_cell.length_a   1.000
_cell.length_b   1.000
_cell.length_c   1.000
_cell.angle_alpha   90.00
_cell.angle_beta   90.00
_cell.angle_gamma   90.00
#
_symmetry.space_group_name_H-M   'P 1'
#
loop_
_entity.id
_entity.type
_entity.pdbx_description
1 polymer ?
#
loop_
_entity_poly.entity_id
_entity_poly.type
_entity_poly.pdbx_seq_one_letter_code
_entity_poly.pdbx_strand_id
1 'polypeptide(L)'
;MPPKRTIGWETVSGNQDMVSDRTADHQHKESRAPGAMMLEHPTMEIWPQYPIIILGLWLIASPFTFGYESLAMTISDTVSGVLLIVFSGAVILLGSGVANYVNGFVGVWLLLAPLFFWAPTSDVYLNDTLVGVFVITFAVLVVMRMEMSGPDIPRGWTYNPSTAAQRAPIIIAGLIGFFFSTHMATFQLGYTDFVFDPFFGRGTENVLTSDVSRMFPISDAGLGAVAYAVEVLMGFMGDKRRWRTMPWMVTLFGIVVIPLGFVSIVLIILQPLAVGTWCTLCLLSALAMLFMIALTVDEVAAMGQFLYQQTRGDVSLWHVFWMGDTFATSDAGVDGKTRSDADSWWSMFWGMSVSWPLLGTTGLGLWLMSSPALFGTVGAAADSSHLVGALVVTFSVIAMGEPVRTIRFLNVPLGIWVIVAPWILLGSSIVSVWSSVTVGILIVVLSVPRGSIRDQYGSWNRYIR
;
A
#
# COMPACT_ATOMS: atom_id res chain seq x y z
N MET A 1 13.58 29.74 84.64
CA MET A 1 12.60 29.52 83.54
C MET A 1 13.32 28.78 82.41
N PRO A 2 12.67 27.78 81.78
CA PRO A 2 13.33 26.64 81.12
C PRO A 2 13.88 26.97 79.71
N PRO A 3 14.73 26.09 79.13
CA PRO A 3 15.30 26.28 77.80
C PRO A 3 14.30 25.89 76.69
N LYS A 4 14.26 26.67 75.61
CA LYS A 4 13.53 26.36 74.38
C LYS A 4 14.33 25.36 73.54
N ARG A 5 13.72 24.21 73.23
CA ARG A 5 14.07 23.34 72.09
C ARG A 5 13.69 24.06 70.80
N THR A 6 14.59 24.08 69.82
CA THR A 6 14.23 24.18 68.40
C THR A 6 14.98 23.12 67.60
N ILE A 7 14.19 22.39 66.83
CA ILE A 7 14.44 21.17 66.09
C ILE A 7 15.28 21.49 64.85
N GLY A 8 16.34 20.72 64.61
CA GLY A 8 17.06 20.73 63.35
C GLY A 8 16.22 20.04 62.28
N TRP A 9 16.01 20.72 61.16
CA TRP A 9 15.42 20.12 59.97
C TRP A 9 16.53 19.45 59.18
N GLU A 10 16.54 18.11 59.18
CA GLU A 10 17.23 17.34 58.16
C GLU A 10 16.58 17.62 56.80
N THR A 11 17.37 18.11 55.86
CA THR A 11 17.00 18.22 54.45
C THR A 11 16.85 16.82 53.88
N VAL A 12 15.61 16.40 53.64
CA VAL A 12 15.26 15.19 52.90
C VAL A 12 15.75 15.32 51.45
N SER A 13 16.71 14.48 51.06
CA SER A 13 17.32 14.37 49.73
C SER A 13 16.38 13.76 48.67
N GLY A 14 15.08 14.06 48.69
CA GLY A 14 14.07 13.35 47.90
C GLY A 14 13.83 13.86 46.48
N ASN A 15 14.56 14.89 46.02
CA ASN A 15 14.25 15.55 44.74
C ASN A 15 15.32 15.33 43.64
N GLN A 16 16.49 14.79 43.97
CA GLN A 16 17.51 14.43 42.97
C GLN A 16 17.28 13.02 42.41
N ASP A 17 16.81 12.09 43.25
CA ASP A 17 16.60 10.70 42.83
C ASP A 17 15.40 10.55 41.87
N MET A 18 14.30 11.31 42.06
CA MET A 18 13.16 11.26 41.12
C MET A 18 13.44 11.92 39.76
N VAL A 19 14.33 12.93 39.71
CA VAL A 19 14.75 13.54 38.46
C VAL A 19 15.77 12.65 37.76
N SER A 20 16.71 12.04 38.50
CA SER A 20 17.67 11.10 37.92
C SER A 20 17.00 9.86 37.36
N ASP A 21 15.97 9.33 38.04
CA ASP A 21 15.25 8.13 37.61
C ASP A 21 14.38 8.38 36.37
N ARG A 22 13.76 9.56 36.24
CA ARG A 22 13.09 9.97 34.99
C ARG A 22 14.08 10.22 33.86
N THR A 23 15.22 10.86 34.12
CA THR A 23 16.25 11.05 33.09
C THR A 23 16.93 9.75 32.69
N ALA A 24 17.08 8.80 33.62
CA ALA A 24 17.61 7.47 33.35
C ALA A 24 16.61 6.64 32.55
N ASP A 25 15.31 6.65 32.88
CA ASP A 25 14.27 5.96 32.09
C ASP A 25 14.10 6.57 30.68
N HIS A 26 14.24 7.90 30.55
CA HIS A 26 14.26 8.57 29.24
C HIS A 26 15.52 8.22 28.42
N GLN A 27 16.72 8.20 29.03
CA GLN A 27 17.96 7.77 28.37
C GLN A 27 17.97 6.26 28.05
N HIS A 28 17.33 5.42 28.87
CA HIS A 28 17.21 3.98 28.63
C HIS A 28 16.24 3.67 27.47
N LYS A 29 15.20 4.50 27.27
CA LYS A 29 14.27 4.40 26.13
C LYS A 29 14.89 4.94 24.84
N GLU A 30 15.73 5.97 24.90
CA GLU A 30 16.44 6.50 23.72
C GLU A 30 17.49 5.55 23.11
N SER A 31 17.96 4.56 23.88
CA SER A 31 19.01 3.61 23.45
C SER A 31 18.50 2.25 22.97
N ARG A 32 17.18 2.00 22.99
CA ARG A 32 16.62 0.72 22.52
C ARG A 32 16.28 0.78 21.04
N ALA A 33 16.59 -0.29 20.32
CA ALA A 33 16.24 -0.42 18.90
C ALA A 33 14.71 -0.38 18.71
N PRO A 34 14.19 0.34 17.70
CA PRO A 34 12.76 0.50 17.47
C PRO A 34 11.90 -0.78 17.53
N GLY A 35 12.36 -1.86 16.91
CA GLY A 35 11.62 -3.12 16.89
C GLY A 35 11.54 -3.85 18.23
N ALA A 36 12.51 -3.64 19.13
CA ALA A 36 12.43 -4.18 20.49
C ALA A 36 11.26 -3.55 21.26
N MET A 37 11.07 -2.24 21.11
CA MET A 37 9.92 -1.54 21.71
C MET A 37 8.58 -2.03 21.13
N MET A 38 8.53 -2.34 19.83
CA MET A 38 7.31 -2.86 19.18
C MET A 38 6.93 -4.27 19.63
N LEU A 39 7.91 -5.10 20.02
CA LEU A 39 7.65 -6.43 20.57
C LEU A 39 7.17 -6.37 22.03
N GLU A 40 7.63 -5.37 22.79
CA GLU A 40 7.20 -5.17 24.18
C GLU A 40 5.84 -4.44 24.26
N HIS A 41 5.47 -3.63 23.28
CA HIS A 41 4.26 -2.80 23.38
C HIS A 41 2.93 -3.55 23.65
N PRO A 42 2.64 -4.72 23.03
CA PRO A 42 1.43 -5.47 23.35
C PRO A 42 1.29 -5.84 24.84
N THR A 43 2.39 -5.86 25.58
CA THR A 43 2.42 -6.18 27.02
C THR A 43 2.31 -4.93 27.88
N MET A 44 2.60 -3.75 27.34
CA MET A 44 2.43 -2.45 28.00
C MET A 44 0.98 -1.97 27.95
N GLU A 45 0.32 -2.13 26.79
CA GLU A 45 -1.09 -1.83 26.60
C GLU A 45 -1.88 -3.09 26.29
N ILE A 46 -2.39 -3.76 27.33
CA ILE A 46 -3.14 -5.01 27.20
C ILE A 46 -4.59 -4.83 26.72
N TRP A 47 -5.12 -3.61 26.75
CA TRP A 47 -6.53 -3.35 26.44
C TRP A 47 -6.99 -3.80 25.04
N PRO A 48 -6.16 -3.73 23.96
CA PRO A 48 -6.57 -4.18 22.63
C PRO A 48 -6.85 -5.69 22.57
N GLN A 49 -6.37 -6.46 23.54
CA GLN A 49 -6.64 -7.89 23.63
C GLN A 49 -8.10 -8.20 24.02
N TYR A 50 -8.78 -7.32 24.78
CA TYR A 50 -10.17 -7.58 25.17
C TYR A 50 -11.14 -7.55 23.98
N PRO A 51 -11.11 -6.53 23.08
CA PRO A 51 -11.86 -6.59 21.83
C PRO A 51 -11.55 -7.84 21.00
N ILE A 52 -10.28 -8.28 20.91
CA ILE A 52 -9.91 -9.48 20.15
C ILE A 52 -10.55 -10.74 20.76
N ILE A 53 -10.57 -10.88 22.09
CA ILE A 53 -11.27 -11.99 22.77
C ILE A 53 -12.76 -11.96 22.47
N ILE A 54 -13.39 -10.78 22.51
CA ILE A 54 -14.82 -10.62 22.19
C ILE A 54 -15.11 -11.02 20.74
N LEU A 55 -14.26 -10.59 19.79
CA LEU A 55 -14.35 -11.00 18.39
C LEU A 55 -14.15 -12.51 18.23
N GLY A 56 -13.26 -13.13 19.00
CA GLY A 56 -13.08 -14.59 19.01
C GLY A 56 -14.31 -15.34 19.51
N LEU A 57 -14.96 -14.86 20.59
CA LEU A 57 -16.23 -15.40 21.07
C LEU A 57 -17.35 -15.21 20.04
N TRP A 58 -17.39 -14.07 19.38
CA TRP A 58 -18.32 -13.78 18.29
C TRP A 58 -18.15 -14.75 17.12
N LEU A 59 -16.92 -15.04 16.69
CA LEU A 59 -16.65 -16.02 15.62
C LEU A 59 -17.10 -17.44 16.00
N ILE A 60 -16.93 -17.85 17.26
CA ILE A 60 -17.42 -19.16 17.72
C ILE A 60 -18.96 -19.23 17.68
N ALA A 61 -19.65 -18.12 17.96
CA ALA A 61 -21.10 -18.05 17.94
C ALA A 61 -21.69 -17.83 16.53
N SER A 62 -20.91 -17.27 15.60
CA SER A 62 -21.37 -16.83 14.27
C SER A 62 -21.98 -17.96 13.43
N PRO A 63 -21.38 -19.16 13.33
CA PRO A 63 -21.96 -20.26 12.56
C PRO A 63 -23.36 -20.67 13.00
N PHE A 64 -23.63 -20.64 14.31
CA PHE A 64 -24.92 -20.99 14.89
C PHE A 64 -25.93 -19.84 14.80
N THR A 65 -25.44 -18.60 14.79
CA THR A 65 -26.26 -17.38 14.73
C THR A 65 -26.77 -17.11 13.32
N PHE A 66 -25.88 -17.23 12.32
CA PHE A 66 -26.19 -17.00 10.92
C PHE A 66 -26.61 -18.26 10.16
N GLY A 67 -26.50 -19.44 10.78
CA GLY A 67 -26.90 -20.71 10.16
C GLY A 67 -26.01 -21.07 8.97
N TYR A 68 -24.69 -21.15 9.19
CA TYR A 68 -23.72 -21.43 8.13
C TYR A 68 -24.02 -22.75 7.41
N GLU A 69 -24.11 -22.70 6.08
CA GLU A 69 -24.34 -23.90 5.25
C GLU A 69 -23.05 -24.72 5.05
N SER A 70 -21.89 -24.06 5.07
CA SER A 70 -20.59 -24.69 4.82
C SER A 70 -19.93 -25.15 6.10
N LEU A 71 -19.71 -26.46 6.23
CA LEU A 71 -18.93 -27.04 7.32
C LEU A 71 -17.49 -26.49 7.37
N ALA A 72 -16.89 -26.23 6.21
CA ALA A 72 -15.54 -25.69 6.12
C ALA A 72 -15.45 -24.28 6.74
N MET A 73 -16.42 -23.42 6.45
CA MET A 73 -16.51 -22.09 7.06
C MET A 73 -16.77 -22.18 8.57
N THR A 74 -17.68 -23.07 9.00
CA THR A 74 -17.94 -23.29 10.43
C THR A 74 -16.69 -23.68 11.20
N ILE A 75 -15.87 -24.58 10.64
CA ILE A 75 -14.60 -24.98 11.26
C ILE A 75 -13.60 -23.83 11.24
N SER A 76 -13.47 -23.12 10.12
CA SER A 76 -12.55 -21.98 9.98
C SER A 76 -12.81 -20.92 11.04
N ASP A 77 -14.06 -20.48 11.20
CA ASP A 77 -14.43 -19.42 12.13
C ASP A 77 -14.29 -19.87 13.58
N THR A 78 -14.74 -21.09 13.89
CA THR A 78 -14.65 -21.64 15.25
C THR A 78 -13.19 -21.78 15.67
N VAL A 79 -12.33 -22.32 14.81
CA VAL A 79 -10.90 -22.47 15.09
C VAL A 79 -10.24 -21.09 15.20
N SER A 80 -10.52 -20.17 14.28
CA SER A 80 -10.00 -18.80 14.34
C SER A 80 -10.40 -18.11 15.64
N GLY A 81 -11.65 -18.22 16.05
CA GLY A 81 -12.15 -17.65 17.31
C GLY A 81 -11.45 -18.22 18.54
N VAL A 82 -11.22 -19.55 18.60
CA VAL A 82 -10.45 -20.19 19.67
C VAL A 82 -9.01 -19.68 19.69
N LEU A 83 -8.34 -19.60 18.52
CA LEU A 83 -6.97 -19.11 18.43
C LEU A 83 -6.87 -17.66 18.94
N LEU A 84 -7.80 -16.79 18.54
CA LEU A 84 -7.83 -15.40 19.02
C LEU A 84 -7.94 -15.31 20.55
N ILE A 85 -8.80 -16.13 21.17
CA ILE A 85 -8.95 -16.16 22.63
C ILE A 85 -7.67 -16.66 23.30
N VAL A 86 -7.10 -17.77 22.80
CA VAL A 86 -5.89 -18.38 23.38
C VAL A 86 -4.69 -17.46 23.29
N PHE A 87 -4.42 -16.87 22.13
CA PHE A 87 -3.27 -16.00 21.94
C PHE A 87 -3.44 -14.66 22.66
N SER A 88 -4.64 -14.08 22.67
CA SER A 88 -4.91 -12.89 23.49
C SER A 88 -4.74 -13.17 24.99
N GLY A 89 -5.19 -14.34 25.46
CA GLY A 89 -4.93 -14.81 26.81
C GLY A 89 -3.44 -14.97 27.11
N ALA A 90 -2.65 -15.48 26.16
CA ALA A 90 -1.20 -15.58 26.30
C ALA A 90 -0.50 -14.21 26.36
N VAL A 91 -1.00 -13.19 25.66
CA VAL A 91 -0.49 -11.81 25.80
C VAL A 91 -0.74 -11.30 27.22
N ILE A 92 -1.96 -11.46 27.73
CA ILE A 92 -2.36 -10.95 29.06
C ILE A 92 -1.67 -11.71 30.20
N LEU A 93 -1.61 -13.04 30.11
CA LEU A 93 -1.15 -13.90 31.21
C LEU A 93 0.36 -14.17 31.17
N LEU A 94 0.95 -14.28 29.98
CA LEU A 94 2.36 -14.65 29.80
C LEU A 94 3.23 -13.50 29.31
N GLY A 95 2.66 -12.34 28.98
CA GLY A 95 3.41 -11.19 28.47
C GLY A 95 4.12 -11.47 27.14
N SER A 96 3.54 -12.31 26.28
CA SER A 96 4.16 -12.66 24.99
C SER A 96 3.71 -11.71 23.88
N GLY A 97 4.57 -10.77 23.48
CA GLY A 97 4.31 -9.89 22.33
C GLY A 97 4.13 -10.65 21.01
N VAL A 98 4.79 -11.81 20.86
CA VAL A 98 4.68 -12.66 19.66
C VAL A 98 3.25 -13.17 19.47
N ALA A 99 2.56 -13.54 20.56
CA ALA A 99 1.18 -14.01 20.49
C ALA A 99 0.23 -12.98 19.86
N ASN A 100 0.48 -11.69 20.10
CA ASN A 100 -0.29 -10.61 19.48
C ASN A 100 -0.09 -10.55 17.95
N TYR A 101 1.11 -10.79 17.44
CA TYR A 101 1.35 -10.86 15.99
C TYR A 101 0.66 -12.07 15.36
N VAL A 102 0.56 -13.19 16.08
CA VAL A 102 -0.22 -14.36 15.62
C VAL A 102 -1.70 -14.00 15.46
N ASN A 103 -2.29 -13.19 16.36
CA ASN A 103 -3.65 -12.67 16.16
C ASN A 103 -3.78 -11.87 14.86
N GLY A 104 -2.77 -11.06 14.50
CA GLY A 104 -2.73 -10.36 13.22
C GLY A 104 -2.79 -11.30 12.01
N PHE A 105 -2.06 -12.42 12.05
CA PHE A 105 -2.12 -13.44 10.99
C PHE A 105 -3.48 -14.15 10.92
N VAL A 106 -4.12 -14.42 12.07
CA VAL A 106 -5.49 -14.94 12.09
C VAL A 106 -6.46 -13.93 11.45
N GLY A 107 -6.27 -12.63 11.69
CA GLY A 107 -7.03 -11.58 11.02
C GLY A 107 -6.87 -11.60 9.50
N VAL A 108 -5.64 -11.80 8.99
CA VAL A 108 -5.39 -11.95 7.53
C VAL A 108 -6.04 -13.22 6.98
N TRP A 109 -6.01 -14.32 7.74
CA TRP A 109 -6.70 -15.55 7.36
C TRP A 109 -8.21 -15.34 7.22
N LEU A 110 -8.84 -14.61 8.14
CA LEU A 110 -10.27 -14.29 8.05
C LEU A 110 -10.62 -13.51 6.77
N LEU A 111 -9.75 -12.62 6.29
CA LEU A 111 -9.97 -11.94 5.00
C LEU A 111 -9.92 -12.90 3.80
N LEU A 112 -9.14 -13.99 3.90
CA LEU A 112 -8.91 -14.95 2.82
C LEU A 112 -9.86 -16.16 2.87
N ALA A 113 -10.31 -16.57 4.06
CA ALA A 113 -11.06 -17.81 4.26
C ALA A 113 -12.36 -17.87 3.44
N PRO A 114 -13.20 -16.81 3.39
CA PRO A 114 -14.39 -16.83 2.54
C PRO A 114 -14.10 -17.00 1.06
N LEU A 115 -12.96 -16.50 0.58
CA LEU A 115 -12.55 -16.63 -0.81
C LEU A 115 -12.00 -18.02 -1.10
N PHE A 116 -11.19 -18.56 -0.19
CA PHE A 116 -10.60 -19.89 -0.32
C PHE A 116 -11.67 -20.99 -0.32
N PHE A 117 -12.67 -20.86 0.56
CA PHE A 117 -13.75 -21.83 0.67
C PHE A 117 -14.98 -21.52 -0.20
N TRP A 118 -14.94 -20.45 -1.01
CA TRP A 118 -16.07 -19.99 -1.81
C TRP A 118 -17.35 -19.90 -0.95
N ALA A 119 -17.32 -19.00 0.03
CA ALA A 119 -18.39 -18.87 1.02
C ALA A 119 -19.77 -18.79 0.35
N PRO A 120 -20.74 -19.60 0.80
CA PRO A 120 -22.02 -19.73 0.10
C PRO A 120 -22.95 -18.52 0.28
N THR A 121 -22.75 -17.72 1.33
CA THR A 121 -23.63 -16.60 1.67
C THR A 121 -22.84 -15.31 1.90
N SER A 122 -23.48 -14.18 1.58
CA SER A 122 -22.90 -12.84 1.77
C SER A 122 -22.64 -12.50 3.24
N ASP A 123 -23.44 -13.06 4.16
CA ASP A 123 -23.33 -12.80 5.59
C ASP A 123 -22.00 -13.33 6.13
N VAL A 124 -21.59 -14.53 5.71
CA VAL A 124 -20.30 -15.13 6.06
C VAL A 124 -19.16 -14.27 5.52
N TYR A 125 -19.23 -13.90 4.23
CA TYR A 125 -18.21 -13.08 3.58
C TYR A 125 -18.03 -11.72 4.26
N LEU A 126 -19.13 -11.04 4.57
CA LEU A 126 -19.11 -9.74 5.23
C LEU A 126 -18.60 -9.85 6.68
N ASN A 127 -19.08 -10.84 7.43
CA ASN A 127 -18.70 -11.06 8.83
C ASN A 127 -17.18 -11.27 8.96
N ASP A 128 -16.63 -12.21 8.19
CA ASP A 128 -15.20 -12.53 8.21
C ASP A 128 -14.33 -11.36 7.77
N THR A 129 -14.77 -10.63 6.74
CA THR A 129 -14.07 -9.42 6.28
C THR A 129 -14.01 -8.37 7.39
N LEU A 130 -15.14 -8.08 8.05
CA LEU A 130 -15.19 -7.08 9.12
C LEU A 130 -14.40 -7.52 10.35
N VAL A 131 -14.58 -8.76 10.81
CA VAL A 131 -13.86 -9.29 11.96
C VAL A 131 -12.36 -9.34 11.68
N GLY A 132 -11.94 -9.78 10.49
CA GLY A 132 -10.54 -9.78 10.06
C GLY A 132 -9.92 -8.39 10.11
N VAL A 133 -10.61 -7.37 9.55
CA VAL A 133 -10.18 -5.96 9.61
C VAL A 133 -10.05 -5.47 11.07
N PHE A 134 -11.02 -5.76 11.94
CA PHE A 134 -10.96 -5.35 13.33
C PHE A 134 -9.85 -6.06 14.10
N VAL A 135 -9.66 -7.35 13.91
CA VAL A 135 -8.57 -8.12 14.52
C VAL A 135 -7.22 -7.53 14.14
N ILE A 136 -6.98 -7.27 12.84
CA ILE A 136 -5.73 -6.64 12.38
C ILE A 136 -5.59 -5.23 12.99
N THR A 137 -6.69 -4.47 13.07
CA THR A 137 -6.67 -3.14 13.67
C THR A 137 -6.24 -3.17 15.13
N PHE A 138 -6.86 -4.01 15.97
CA PHE A 138 -6.53 -4.08 17.39
C PHE A 138 -5.18 -4.76 17.65
N ALA A 139 -4.84 -5.82 16.91
CA ALA A 139 -3.61 -6.57 17.11
C ALA A 139 -2.39 -5.82 16.56
N VAL A 140 -2.51 -5.19 15.39
CA VAL A 140 -1.36 -4.62 14.67
C VAL A 140 -1.39 -3.08 14.72
N LEU A 141 -2.46 -2.45 14.24
CA LEU A 141 -2.47 -1.00 14.04
C LEU A 141 -2.43 -0.19 15.33
N VAL A 142 -3.24 -0.57 16.31
CA VAL A 142 -3.30 0.12 17.61
C VAL A 142 -1.96 0.00 18.34
N VAL A 143 -1.37 -1.19 18.32
CA VAL A 143 -0.09 -1.48 18.98
C VAL A 143 1.06 -0.72 18.32
N MET A 144 1.02 -0.48 17.02
CA MET A 144 2.16 0.06 16.25
C MET A 144 2.13 1.58 16.07
N ARG A 145 1.25 2.29 16.80
CA ARG A 145 1.11 3.76 16.74
C ARG A 145 2.04 4.56 17.68
N MET A 146 3.14 3.97 18.15
CA MET A 146 4.07 4.70 19.03
C MET A 146 4.94 5.71 18.29
N GLU A 147 5.11 6.87 18.91
CA GLU A 147 6.10 7.86 18.50
C GLU A 147 7.51 7.41 18.89
N MET A 148 8.42 7.42 17.93
CA MET A 148 9.79 6.96 18.11
C MET A 148 10.76 8.13 18.13
N SER A 149 11.77 8.16 19.01
CA SER A 149 12.74 9.27 19.01
C SER A 149 13.60 9.30 17.74
N GLY A 150 14.09 10.48 17.39
CA GLY A 150 14.99 10.70 16.24
C GLY A 150 14.36 11.49 15.09
N PRO A 151 15.08 11.62 13.96
CA PRO A 151 14.69 12.51 12.87
C PRO A 151 13.47 12.01 12.09
N ASP A 152 12.67 12.97 11.63
CA ASP A 152 11.45 12.72 10.84
C ASP A 152 11.77 12.67 9.34
N ILE A 153 12.65 13.55 8.88
CA ILE A 153 12.95 13.74 7.46
C ILE A 153 14.21 12.94 7.07
N PRO A 154 14.18 12.17 5.97
CA PRO A 154 15.37 11.48 5.49
C PRO A 154 16.51 12.45 5.12
N ARG A 155 17.76 11.98 5.26
CA ARG A 155 18.95 12.79 4.97
C ARG A 155 18.97 13.30 3.54
N GLY A 156 19.07 14.62 3.35
CA GLY A 156 19.09 15.26 2.04
C GLY A 156 17.73 15.37 1.34
N TRP A 157 16.63 15.08 2.05
CA TRP A 157 15.28 15.25 1.53
C TRP A 157 14.67 16.60 1.90
N THR A 158 13.84 17.15 1.00
CA THR A 158 13.12 18.41 1.25
C THR A 158 11.81 18.22 2.02
N TYR A 159 11.28 17.01 2.08
CA TYR A 159 10.03 16.66 2.78
C TYR A 159 10.09 15.23 3.34
N ASN A 160 9.12 14.88 4.19
CA ASN A 160 8.98 13.54 4.72
C ASN A 160 7.92 12.72 3.95
N PRO A 161 8.30 11.61 3.28
CA PRO A 161 7.37 10.77 2.51
C PRO A 161 6.42 9.93 3.39
N SER A 162 6.74 9.71 4.66
CA SER A 162 5.94 8.88 5.58
C SER A 162 4.87 9.67 6.35
N THR A 163 4.66 10.94 6.03
CA THR A 163 3.67 11.77 6.73
C THR A 163 2.24 11.24 6.54
N ALA A 164 1.35 11.50 7.50
CA ALA A 164 -0.05 11.11 7.36
C ALA A 164 -0.72 11.76 6.13
N ALA A 165 -0.32 13.00 5.80
CA ALA A 165 -0.81 13.69 4.61
C ALA A 165 -0.38 12.98 3.32
N GLN A 166 0.89 12.57 3.19
CA GLN A 166 1.37 11.79 2.05
C GLN A 166 0.65 10.44 1.88
N ARG A 167 0.29 9.81 2.99
CA ARG A 167 -0.39 8.52 2.99
C ARG A 167 -1.89 8.62 2.72
N ALA A 168 -2.52 9.75 3.03
CA ALA A 168 -3.95 9.97 2.84
C ALA A 168 -4.45 9.65 1.41
N PRO A 169 -3.86 10.16 0.32
CA PRO A 169 -4.31 9.82 -1.03
C PRO A 169 -4.15 8.32 -1.35
N ILE A 170 -3.12 7.66 -0.82
CA ILE A 170 -2.90 6.23 -1.00
C ILE A 170 -4.00 5.43 -0.28
N ILE A 171 -4.34 5.82 0.95
CA ILE A 171 -5.42 5.22 1.75
C ILE A 171 -6.78 5.43 1.08
N ILE A 172 -7.06 6.64 0.58
CA ILE A 172 -8.32 6.95 -0.10
C ILE A 172 -8.45 6.12 -1.39
N ALA A 173 -7.38 6.05 -2.19
CA ALA A 173 -7.32 5.22 -3.39
C ALA A 173 -7.53 3.73 -3.06
N GLY A 174 -6.88 3.23 -2.00
CA GLY A 174 -7.07 1.87 -1.51
C GLY A 174 -8.49 1.59 -1.04
N LEU A 175 -9.15 2.53 -0.35
CA LEU A 175 -10.56 2.39 0.05
C LEU A 175 -11.48 2.33 -1.17
N ILE A 176 -11.26 3.17 -2.18
CA ILE A 176 -12.02 3.12 -3.44
C ILE A 176 -11.82 1.76 -4.12
N GLY A 177 -10.57 1.30 -4.22
CA GLY A 177 -10.23 -0.02 -4.76
C GLY A 177 -10.91 -1.15 -3.99
N PHE A 178 -10.89 -1.09 -2.65
CA PHE A 178 -11.56 -2.05 -1.77
C PHE A 178 -13.05 -2.14 -2.10
N PHE A 179 -13.79 -1.03 -2.12
CA PHE A 179 -15.22 -1.06 -2.40
C PHE A 179 -15.55 -1.55 -3.81
N PHE A 180 -14.78 -1.15 -4.82
CA PHE A 180 -14.96 -1.67 -6.18
C PHE A 180 -14.70 -3.17 -6.26
N SER A 181 -13.61 -3.65 -5.66
CA SER A 181 -13.26 -5.07 -5.62
C SER A 181 -14.26 -5.89 -4.83
N THR A 182 -14.73 -5.42 -3.68
CA THR A 182 -15.79 -6.10 -2.90
C THR A 182 -17.07 -6.22 -3.71
N HIS A 183 -17.51 -5.15 -4.38
CA HIS A 183 -18.69 -5.19 -5.25
C HIS A 183 -18.56 -6.18 -6.41
N MET A 184 -17.38 -6.27 -7.02
CA MET A 184 -17.12 -7.27 -8.07
C MET A 184 -17.03 -8.69 -7.49
N ALA A 185 -16.49 -8.86 -6.27
CA ALA A 185 -16.40 -10.14 -5.59
C ALA A 185 -17.78 -10.71 -5.25
N THR A 186 -18.75 -9.88 -4.83
CA THR A 186 -20.11 -10.35 -4.55
C THR A 186 -20.79 -10.93 -5.80
N PHE A 187 -20.49 -10.37 -6.98
CA PHE A 187 -20.95 -10.93 -8.24
C PHE A 187 -20.28 -12.28 -8.55
N GLN A 188 -18.97 -12.39 -8.37
CA GLN A 188 -18.24 -13.65 -8.64
C GLN A 188 -18.59 -14.79 -7.69
N LEU A 189 -18.85 -14.46 -6.42
CA LEU A 189 -19.30 -15.43 -5.41
C LEU A 189 -20.78 -15.79 -5.56
N GLY A 190 -21.51 -15.13 -6.48
CA GLY A 190 -22.91 -15.45 -6.79
C GLY A 190 -23.92 -14.85 -5.81
N TYR A 191 -23.55 -13.85 -5.01
CA TYR A 191 -24.47 -13.18 -4.09
C TYR A 191 -25.39 -12.18 -4.81
N THR A 192 -24.96 -11.69 -5.96
CA THR A 192 -25.70 -10.70 -6.77
C THR A 192 -25.60 -11.06 -8.24
N ASP A 193 -26.73 -11.03 -8.96
CA ASP A 193 -26.78 -11.31 -10.40
C ASP A 193 -26.41 -10.10 -11.28
N PHE A 194 -26.15 -8.95 -10.67
CA PHE A 194 -25.90 -7.68 -11.37
C PHE A 194 -24.61 -7.02 -10.88
N VAL A 195 -23.83 -6.49 -11.83
CA VAL A 195 -22.63 -5.69 -11.57
C VAL A 195 -22.74 -4.33 -12.26
N PHE A 196 -22.29 -3.28 -11.57
CA PHE A 196 -22.40 -1.91 -12.05
C PHE A 196 -21.36 -1.61 -13.14
N ASP A 197 -21.81 -1.19 -14.32
CA ASP A 197 -20.94 -0.73 -15.40
C ASP A 197 -21.59 0.43 -16.19
N PRO A 198 -21.16 1.68 -15.94
CA PRO A 198 -21.79 2.86 -16.54
C PRO A 198 -21.35 3.14 -17.98
N PHE A 199 -20.20 2.62 -18.43
CA PHE A 199 -19.65 2.96 -19.75
C PHE A 199 -19.71 1.79 -20.75
N PHE A 200 -19.63 0.54 -20.28
CA PHE A 200 -19.48 -0.62 -21.16
C PHE A 200 -20.65 -1.62 -21.07
N GLY A 201 -21.77 -1.25 -20.44
CA GLY A 201 -22.99 -2.07 -20.41
C GLY A 201 -22.79 -3.38 -19.67
N ARG A 202 -22.63 -4.50 -20.38
CA ARG A 202 -22.31 -5.82 -19.79
C ARG A 202 -20.80 -6.12 -19.76
N GLY A 203 -19.96 -5.13 -20.06
CA GLY A 203 -18.51 -5.29 -20.14
C GLY A 203 -17.90 -5.88 -18.86
N THR A 204 -18.18 -5.27 -17.71
CA THR A 204 -17.73 -5.77 -16.41
C THR A 204 -18.20 -7.20 -16.14
N GLU A 205 -19.45 -7.52 -16.45
CA GLU A 205 -20.01 -8.88 -16.31
C GLU A 205 -19.24 -9.90 -17.17
N ASN A 206 -18.97 -9.56 -18.43
CA ASN A 206 -18.22 -10.41 -19.36
C ASN A 206 -16.76 -10.61 -18.92
N VAL A 207 -16.13 -9.57 -18.36
CA VAL A 207 -14.77 -9.69 -17.80
C VAL A 207 -14.75 -10.61 -16.58
N LEU A 208 -15.69 -10.45 -15.64
CA LEU A 208 -15.75 -11.25 -14.42
C LEU A 208 -16.14 -12.72 -14.65
N THR A 209 -16.79 -13.02 -15.78
CA THR A 209 -17.17 -14.39 -16.17
C THR A 209 -16.23 -15.02 -17.20
N SER A 210 -15.18 -14.30 -17.61
CA SER A 210 -14.23 -14.73 -18.63
C SER A 210 -13.35 -15.90 -18.20
N ASP A 211 -12.78 -16.61 -19.17
CA ASP A 211 -11.82 -17.70 -18.91
C ASP A 211 -10.59 -17.20 -18.15
N VAL A 212 -10.15 -15.95 -18.40
CA VAL A 212 -9.03 -15.32 -17.69
C VAL A 212 -9.33 -15.20 -16.19
N SER A 213 -10.54 -14.76 -15.84
CA SER A 213 -10.95 -14.65 -14.43
C SER A 213 -11.09 -16.04 -13.78
N ARG A 214 -11.59 -17.03 -14.52
CA ARG A 214 -11.73 -18.43 -14.04
C ARG A 214 -10.41 -19.20 -13.93
N MET A 215 -9.30 -18.67 -14.43
CA MET A 215 -7.98 -19.31 -14.27
C MET A 215 -7.48 -19.28 -12.81
N PHE A 216 -8.00 -18.38 -11.98
CA PHE A 216 -7.63 -18.29 -10.57
C PHE A 216 -8.48 -19.26 -9.73
N PRO A 217 -7.88 -19.94 -8.72
CA PRO A 217 -8.62 -20.88 -7.87
C PRO A 217 -9.61 -20.20 -6.91
N ILE A 218 -9.48 -18.89 -6.76
CA ILE A 218 -10.31 -18.02 -5.91
C ILE A 218 -10.76 -16.82 -6.75
N SER A 219 -11.80 -16.12 -6.30
CA SER A 219 -12.24 -14.85 -6.88
C SER A 219 -11.08 -13.85 -6.97
N ASP A 220 -10.73 -13.43 -8.19
CA ASP A 220 -9.69 -12.43 -8.45
C ASP A 220 -10.12 -11.04 -7.95
N ALA A 221 -11.41 -10.70 -8.08
CA ALA A 221 -11.96 -9.49 -7.48
C ALA A 221 -11.88 -9.53 -5.95
N GLY A 222 -12.19 -10.67 -5.34
CA GLY A 222 -12.06 -10.91 -3.91
C GLY A 222 -10.62 -10.79 -3.42
N LEU A 223 -9.66 -11.38 -4.15
CA LEU A 223 -8.24 -11.24 -3.85
C LEU A 223 -7.80 -9.77 -3.93
N GLY A 224 -8.33 -9.02 -4.90
CA GLY A 224 -8.17 -7.57 -4.97
C GLY A 224 -8.72 -6.86 -3.73
N ALA A 225 -9.89 -7.24 -3.23
CA ALA A 225 -10.47 -6.65 -2.03
C ALA A 225 -9.58 -6.89 -0.80
N VAL A 226 -9.03 -8.10 -0.64
CA VAL A 226 -8.08 -8.41 0.44
C VAL A 226 -6.81 -7.58 0.32
N ALA A 227 -6.24 -7.47 -0.89
CA ALA A 227 -5.06 -6.65 -1.13
C ALA A 227 -5.31 -5.19 -0.75
N TYR A 228 -6.40 -4.58 -1.24
CA TYR A 228 -6.75 -3.20 -0.89
C TYR A 228 -7.03 -3.01 0.60
N ALA A 229 -7.67 -3.97 1.28
CA ALA A 229 -7.89 -3.90 2.72
C ALA A 229 -6.56 -3.91 3.48
N VAL A 230 -5.63 -4.80 3.13
CA VAL A 230 -4.30 -4.86 3.72
C VAL A 230 -3.51 -3.58 3.44
N GLU A 231 -3.55 -3.06 2.22
CA GLU A 231 -2.91 -1.78 1.85
C GLU A 231 -3.44 -0.61 2.68
N VAL A 232 -4.75 -0.50 2.84
CA VAL A 232 -5.40 0.54 3.66
C VAL A 232 -4.93 0.43 5.11
N LEU A 233 -4.93 -0.77 5.68
CA LEU A 233 -4.48 -1.01 7.05
C LEU A 233 -3.00 -0.65 7.22
N MET A 234 -2.13 -1.10 6.30
CA MET A 234 -0.70 -0.74 6.29
C MET A 234 -0.47 0.77 6.09
N GLY A 235 -1.34 1.46 5.35
CA GLY A 235 -1.32 2.91 5.22
C GLY A 235 -1.50 3.63 6.56
N PHE A 236 -2.43 3.15 7.39
CA PHE A 236 -2.66 3.67 8.75
C PHE A 236 -1.59 3.26 9.77
N MET A 237 -0.75 2.27 9.44
CA MET A 237 0.28 1.74 10.33
C MET A 237 1.47 2.69 10.45
N GLY A 238 1.91 2.91 11.69
CA GLY A 238 3.15 3.62 12.01
C GLY A 238 3.11 5.15 11.91
N ASP A 239 4.11 5.75 12.52
CA ASP A 239 4.34 7.20 12.56
C ASP A 239 5.11 7.71 11.31
N LYS A 240 5.32 9.03 11.22
CA LYS A 240 6.11 9.74 10.22
C LYS A 240 7.57 9.27 10.10
N ARG A 241 8.03 8.43 11.03
CA ARG A 241 9.39 7.88 11.09
C ARG A 241 9.47 6.42 10.59
N ARG A 242 8.36 5.85 10.12
CA ARG A 242 8.26 4.41 9.77
C ARG A 242 9.25 3.95 8.70
N TRP A 243 9.66 4.84 7.79
CA TRP A 243 10.70 4.55 6.78
C TRP A 243 12.04 4.08 7.38
N ARG A 244 12.36 4.49 8.62
CA ARG A 244 13.56 4.03 9.36
C ARG A 244 13.27 3.09 10.52
N THR A 245 12.11 3.23 11.17
CA THR A 245 11.79 2.43 12.37
C THR A 245 11.17 1.08 12.02
N MET A 246 10.53 0.95 10.85
CA MET A 246 9.94 -0.30 10.35
C MET A 246 10.27 -0.53 8.87
N PRO A 247 11.56 -0.68 8.48
CA PRO A 247 11.92 -0.92 7.07
C PRO A 247 11.23 -2.16 6.47
N TRP A 248 11.03 -3.21 7.27
CA TRP A 248 10.31 -4.41 6.86
C TRP A 248 8.86 -4.12 6.44
N MET A 249 8.14 -3.25 7.15
CA MET A 249 6.75 -2.94 6.83
C MET A 249 6.66 -2.12 5.56
N VAL A 250 7.52 -1.11 5.41
CA VAL A 250 7.60 -0.31 4.18
C VAL A 250 7.97 -1.19 2.98
N THR A 251 8.82 -2.19 3.18
CA THR A 251 9.16 -3.19 2.15
C THR A 251 7.94 -4.02 1.76
N LEU A 252 7.20 -4.56 2.75
CA LEU A 252 5.97 -5.29 2.48
C LEU A 252 4.94 -4.41 1.77
N PHE A 253 4.80 -3.14 2.17
CA PHE A 253 3.90 -2.19 1.54
C PHE A 253 4.26 -1.97 0.07
N GLY A 254 5.54 -1.78 -0.23
CA GLY A 254 6.02 -1.70 -1.61
C GLY A 254 5.81 -3.00 -2.41
N ILE A 255 5.96 -4.17 -1.78
CA ILE A 255 5.71 -5.49 -2.41
C ILE A 255 4.23 -5.71 -2.70
N VAL A 256 3.34 -5.24 -1.84
CA VAL A 256 1.89 -5.33 -2.08
C VAL A 256 1.53 -4.37 -3.22
N VAL A 257 1.89 -3.10 -3.12
CA VAL A 257 1.47 -2.07 -4.10
C VAL A 257 2.10 -2.26 -5.49
N ILE A 258 3.42 -2.52 -5.59
CA ILE A 258 4.13 -2.49 -6.88
C ILE A 258 3.88 -3.79 -7.69
N PRO A 259 4.23 -5.00 -7.19
CA PRO A 259 3.87 -6.26 -7.83
C PRO A 259 2.38 -6.46 -8.12
N LEU A 260 1.48 -6.21 -7.15
CA LEU A 260 0.05 -6.40 -7.42
C LEU A 260 -0.47 -5.36 -8.41
N GLY A 261 0.05 -4.14 -8.36
CA GLY A 261 -0.25 -3.15 -9.39
C GLY A 261 0.20 -3.57 -10.78
N PHE A 262 1.35 -4.25 -10.91
CA PHE A 262 1.77 -4.86 -12.17
C PHE A 262 0.79 -5.94 -12.65
N VAL A 263 0.33 -6.82 -11.75
CA VAL A 263 -0.71 -7.82 -12.07
C VAL A 263 -1.99 -7.13 -12.54
N SER A 264 -2.41 -6.05 -11.89
CA SER A 264 -3.58 -5.26 -12.30
C SER A 264 -3.44 -4.72 -13.72
N ILE A 265 -2.26 -4.19 -14.09
CA ILE A 265 -1.98 -3.71 -15.46
C ILE A 265 -2.08 -4.85 -16.48
N VAL A 266 -1.54 -6.04 -16.16
CA VAL A 266 -1.67 -7.22 -17.02
C VAL A 266 -3.14 -7.60 -17.23
N LEU A 267 -3.94 -7.61 -16.17
CA LEU A 267 -5.36 -7.92 -16.26
C LEU A 267 -6.12 -6.91 -17.14
N ILE A 268 -5.81 -5.61 -17.05
CA ILE A 268 -6.39 -4.60 -17.95
C ILE A 268 -6.02 -4.87 -19.40
N ILE A 269 -4.76 -5.19 -19.68
CA ILE A 269 -4.29 -5.49 -21.03
C ILE A 269 -5.03 -6.71 -21.59
N LEU A 270 -5.32 -7.71 -20.77
CA LEU A 270 -6.06 -8.90 -21.18
C LEU A 270 -7.55 -8.63 -21.46
N GLN A 271 -8.14 -7.54 -20.95
CA GLN A 271 -9.55 -7.21 -21.20
C GLN A 271 -9.88 -7.08 -22.71
N PRO A 272 -9.24 -6.17 -23.48
CA PRO A 272 -9.49 -6.10 -24.91
C PRO A 272 -8.87 -7.26 -25.69
N LEU A 273 -7.72 -7.81 -25.26
CA LEU A 273 -6.97 -8.83 -26.01
C LEU A 273 -7.61 -10.23 -25.93
N ALA A 274 -8.08 -10.63 -24.75
CA ALA A 274 -8.60 -11.97 -24.50
C ALA A 274 -10.14 -11.98 -24.36
N VAL A 275 -10.73 -10.95 -23.76
CA VAL A 275 -12.19 -10.89 -23.51
C VAL A 275 -12.93 -10.10 -24.60
N GLY A 276 -12.27 -9.12 -25.23
CA GLY A 276 -12.87 -8.25 -26.23
C GLY A 276 -13.86 -7.21 -25.65
N THR A 277 -13.83 -6.99 -24.34
CA THR A 277 -14.67 -5.99 -23.65
C THR A 277 -13.88 -5.25 -22.60
N TRP A 278 -14.41 -4.14 -22.08
CA TRP A 278 -13.78 -3.34 -21.03
C TRP A 278 -14.60 -3.39 -19.75
N CYS A 279 -13.91 -3.34 -18.62
CA CYS A 279 -14.52 -3.28 -17.29
C CYS A 279 -14.29 -1.89 -16.68
N THR A 280 -15.36 -1.11 -16.48
CA THR A 280 -15.26 0.25 -15.92
C THR A 280 -14.59 0.24 -14.55
N LEU A 281 -15.06 -0.62 -13.64
CA LEU A 281 -14.57 -0.68 -12.27
C LEU A 281 -13.09 -1.10 -12.22
N CYS A 282 -12.69 -2.05 -13.06
CA CYS A 282 -11.31 -2.50 -13.18
C CYS A 282 -10.38 -1.39 -13.66
N LEU A 283 -10.81 -0.60 -14.66
CA LEU A 283 -10.03 0.55 -15.16
C LEU A 283 -9.88 1.64 -14.08
N LEU A 284 -10.93 1.92 -13.31
CA LEU A 284 -10.87 2.88 -12.21
C LEU A 284 -9.97 2.39 -11.06
N SER A 285 -10.10 1.13 -10.65
CA SER A 285 -9.22 0.52 -9.64
C SER A 285 -7.77 0.54 -10.06
N ALA A 286 -7.48 0.22 -11.32
CA ALA A 286 -6.12 0.25 -11.83
C ALA A 286 -5.55 1.68 -11.95
N LEU A 287 -6.38 2.66 -12.32
CA LEU A 287 -5.97 4.06 -12.30
C LEU A 287 -5.59 4.48 -10.87
N ALA A 288 -6.42 4.13 -9.88
CA ALA A 288 -6.11 4.36 -8.47
C ALA A 288 -4.78 3.71 -8.08
N MET A 289 -4.56 2.45 -8.47
CA MET A 289 -3.32 1.72 -8.21
C MET A 289 -2.08 2.38 -8.86
N LEU A 290 -2.17 2.87 -10.10
CA LEU A 290 -1.07 3.59 -10.75
C LEU A 290 -0.67 4.85 -9.97
N PHE A 291 -1.66 5.59 -9.44
CA PHE A 291 -1.39 6.73 -8.56
C PHE A 291 -0.77 6.29 -7.23
N MET A 292 -1.24 5.20 -6.63
CA MET A 292 -0.67 4.64 -5.41
C MET A 292 0.79 4.23 -5.59
N ILE A 293 1.15 3.61 -6.73
CA ILE A 293 2.54 3.29 -7.06
C ILE A 293 3.38 4.57 -7.12
N ALA A 294 2.92 5.59 -7.84
CA ALA A 294 3.66 6.84 -8.01
C ALA A 294 3.93 7.55 -6.66
N LEU A 295 2.96 7.48 -5.74
CA LEU A 295 3.07 8.04 -4.39
C LEU A 295 3.90 7.16 -3.45
N THR A 296 3.82 5.84 -3.52
CA THR A 296 4.48 4.92 -2.58
C THR A 296 6.00 4.82 -2.80
N VAL A 297 6.45 5.06 -4.03
CA VAL A 297 7.84 4.89 -4.43
C VAL A 297 8.80 5.79 -3.65
N ASP A 298 8.37 6.96 -3.20
CA ASP A 298 9.24 7.87 -2.46
C ASP A 298 9.61 7.32 -1.08
N GLU A 299 8.65 6.75 -0.36
CA GLU A 299 8.85 6.11 0.93
C GLU A 299 9.75 4.88 0.80
N VAL A 300 9.55 4.07 -0.24
CA VAL A 300 10.41 2.91 -0.55
C VAL A 300 11.83 3.37 -0.88
N ALA A 301 11.99 4.47 -1.64
CA ALA A 301 13.29 5.04 -1.94
C ALA A 301 14.00 5.59 -0.69
N ALA A 302 13.28 6.29 0.19
CA ALA A 302 13.80 6.79 1.45
C ALA A 302 14.27 5.66 2.37
N MET A 303 13.45 4.62 2.51
CA MET A 303 13.79 3.41 3.27
C MET A 303 15.00 2.67 2.66
N GLY A 304 15.04 2.53 1.33
CA GLY A 304 16.18 1.91 0.64
C GLY A 304 17.48 2.70 0.81
N GLN A 305 17.42 4.03 0.76
CA GLN A 305 18.56 4.90 1.04
C GLN A 305 19.04 4.79 2.49
N PHE A 306 18.12 4.64 3.44
CA PHE A 306 18.44 4.43 4.84
C PHE A 306 19.17 3.11 5.05
N LEU A 307 18.60 2.00 4.56
CA LEU A 307 19.24 0.69 4.64
C LEU A 307 20.62 0.69 3.97
N TYR A 308 20.74 1.29 2.77
CA TYR A 308 22.01 1.41 2.06
C TYR A 308 23.06 2.19 2.86
N GLN A 309 22.67 3.24 3.59
CA GLN A 309 23.61 3.99 4.43
C GLN A 309 24.09 3.16 5.63
N GLN A 310 23.19 2.37 6.25
CA GLN A 310 23.56 1.49 7.35
C GLN A 310 24.45 0.32 6.92
N THR A 311 24.45 -0.08 5.63
CA THR A 311 25.42 -1.08 5.10
C THR A 311 26.88 -0.67 5.30
N ARG A 312 27.15 0.63 5.44
CA ARG A 312 28.49 1.19 5.59
C ARG A 312 28.92 1.35 7.04
N GLY A 313 28.03 1.08 8.00
CA GLY A 313 28.34 1.06 9.43
C GLY A 313 28.65 -0.34 9.93
N ASP A 314 28.97 -0.45 11.23
CA ASP A 314 29.34 -1.71 11.88
C ASP A 314 28.13 -2.60 12.26
N VAL A 315 26.90 -2.17 11.98
CA VAL A 315 25.67 -2.89 12.37
C VAL A 315 25.18 -3.78 11.23
N SER A 316 24.73 -5.01 11.56
CA SER A 316 24.21 -5.93 10.56
C SER A 316 22.91 -5.43 9.91
N LEU A 317 22.82 -5.51 8.57
CA LEU A 317 21.64 -5.07 7.82
C LEU A 317 20.36 -5.80 8.21
N TRP A 318 20.45 -7.09 8.51
CA TRP A 318 19.30 -7.89 8.92
C TRP A 318 18.70 -7.37 10.22
N HIS A 319 19.56 -6.97 11.17
CA HIS A 319 19.10 -6.36 12.41
C HIS A 319 18.41 -5.02 12.14
N VAL A 320 19.03 -4.13 11.35
CA VAL A 320 18.44 -2.82 10.99
C VAL A 320 17.12 -2.98 10.24
N PHE A 321 17.00 -3.97 9.36
CA PHE A 321 15.79 -4.23 8.59
C PHE A 321 14.58 -4.58 9.49
N TRP A 322 14.79 -5.45 10.48
CA TRP A 322 13.72 -5.89 11.39
C TRP A 322 13.51 -4.93 12.56
N MET A 323 14.59 -4.37 13.10
CA MET A 323 14.55 -3.57 14.33
C MET A 323 14.57 -2.06 14.09
N GLY A 324 14.81 -1.61 12.86
CA GLY A 324 15.02 -0.19 12.57
C GLY A 324 16.29 0.37 13.21
N ASP A 325 16.54 1.66 12.98
CA ASP A 325 17.63 2.38 13.64
C ASP A 325 17.33 3.89 13.73
N THR A 326 18.18 4.62 14.44
CA THR A 326 18.12 6.08 14.55
C THR A 326 19.50 6.69 14.32
N PHE A 327 19.52 7.97 13.94
CA PHE A 327 20.75 8.73 13.72
C PHE A 327 20.57 10.15 14.24
N ALA A 328 21.66 10.92 14.28
CA ALA A 328 21.66 12.27 14.82
C ALA A 328 20.71 13.18 14.03
N THR A 329 19.91 13.97 14.74
CA THR A 329 18.97 14.93 14.15
C THR A 329 19.66 15.99 13.27
N SER A 330 20.95 16.26 13.50
CA SER A 330 21.77 17.16 12.69
C SER A 330 21.97 16.67 11.25
N ASP A 331 21.80 15.39 10.97
CA ASP A 331 21.94 14.83 9.62
C ASP A 331 20.60 14.76 8.85
N ALA A 332 19.51 15.27 9.43
CA ALA A 332 18.16 15.17 8.87
C ALA A 332 17.84 16.24 7.81
N GLY A 333 17.21 15.83 6.71
CA GLY A 333 16.71 16.75 5.69
C GLY A 333 17.79 17.55 4.96
N VAL A 334 17.40 18.72 4.44
CA VAL A 334 18.28 19.71 3.80
C VAL A 334 18.25 21.01 4.59
N ASP A 335 19.41 21.47 5.06
CA ASP A 335 19.55 22.70 5.84
C ASP A 335 18.82 23.89 5.19
N GLY A 336 17.89 24.48 5.96
CA GLY A 336 17.14 25.67 5.57
C GLY A 336 16.14 25.51 4.42
N LYS A 337 15.93 24.28 3.90
CA LYS A 337 15.02 23.98 2.78
C LYS A 337 13.99 22.89 3.06
N THR A 338 14.00 22.33 4.27
CA THR A 338 12.99 21.37 4.71
C THR A 338 11.62 22.05 4.81
N ARG A 339 10.63 21.48 4.14
CA ARG A 339 9.24 21.90 4.28
C ARG A 339 8.71 21.40 5.62
N SER A 340 8.07 22.28 6.38
CA SER A 340 7.34 21.91 7.59
C SER A 340 6.14 21.06 7.20
N ASP A 341 5.78 20.09 8.05
CA ASP A 341 4.59 19.24 7.93
C ASP A 341 3.25 20.00 7.93
N ALA A 342 3.27 21.34 8.03
CA ALA A 342 2.09 22.19 8.12
C ALA A 342 1.02 21.84 7.08
N ASP A 343 -0.22 21.73 7.57
CA ASP A 343 -1.44 21.14 7.01
C ASP A 343 -1.95 21.77 5.70
N SER A 344 -1.09 21.94 4.71
CA SER A 344 -1.54 22.22 3.35
C SER A 344 -2.06 20.93 2.77
N TRP A 345 -3.31 20.92 2.28
CA TRP A 345 -3.86 19.80 1.50
C TRP A 345 -2.99 19.41 0.28
N TRP A 346 -2.10 20.30 -0.16
CA TRP A 346 -1.10 20.00 -1.19
C TRP A 346 0.10 19.16 -0.75
N SER A 347 0.31 19.00 0.56
CA SER A 347 1.38 18.14 1.09
C SER A 347 1.14 16.67 0.79
N MET A 348 -0.08 16.29 0.40
CA MET A 348 -0.46 14.94 -0.07
C MET A 348 0.24 14.53 -1.37
N PHE A 349 0.71 15.48 -2.17
CA PHE A 349 1.28 15.23 -3.50
C PHE A 349 2.72 15.73 -3.65
N TRP A 350 3.43 16.03 -2.54
CA TRP A 350 4.89 16.18 -2.64
C TRP A 350 5.52 14.88 -3.11
N GLY A 351 6.65 14.94 -3.80
CA GLY A 351 7.19 13.75 -4.47
C GLY A 351 6.60 13.48 -5.85
N MET A 352 5.44 14.06 -6.17
CA MET A 352 4.85 14.00 -7.50
C MET A 352 4.97 15.32 -8.23
N SER A 353 5.28 15.24 -9.52
CA SER A 353 5.14 16.39 -10.41
C SER A 353 4.57 15.99 -11.75
N VAL A 354 3.39 16.54 -12.01
CA VAL A 354 2.66 16.39 -13.26
C VAL A 354 3.23 17.38 -14.27
N SER A 355 3.86 16.88 -15.32
CA SER A 355 4.41 17.69 -16.40
C SER A 355 3.57 17.54 -17.67
N TRP A 356 3.49 18.60 -18.48
CA TRP A 356 2.77 18.57 -19.75
C TRP A 356 3.21 17.43 -20.70
N PRO A 357 4.52 17.09 -20.80
CA PRO A 357 4.94 15.96 -21.62
C PRO A 357 4.38 14.63 -21.12
N LEU A 358 4.35 14.39 -19.80
CA LEU A 358 3.78 13.16 -19.24
C LEU A 358 2.26 13.10 -19.42
N LEU A 359 1.55 14.22 -19.26
CA LEU A 359 0.12 14.27 -19.56
C LEU A 359 -0.15 14.00 -21.05
N GLY A 360 0.69 14.56 -21.93
CA GLY A 360 0.64 14.31 -23.35
C GLY A 360 0.87 12.83 -23.68
N THR A 361 1.90 12.19 -23.12
CA THR A 361 2.16 10.76 -23.35
C THR A 361 1.05 9.87 -22.78
N THR A 362 0.51 10.19 -21.61
CA THR A 362 -0.67 9.49 -21.06
C THR A 362 -1.88 9.61 -22.00
N GLY A 363 -2.17 10.81 -22.49
CA GLY A 363 -3.26 11.04 -23.44
C GLY A 363 -3.06 10.28 -24.77
N LEU A 364 -1.83 10.23 -25.27
CA LEU A 364 -1.48 9.44 -26.46
C LEU A 364 -1.61 7.93 -26.22
N GLY A 365 -1.27 7.44 -25.02
CA GLY A 365 -1.50 6.06 -24.64
C GLY A 365 -2.99 5.70 -24.60
N LEU A 366 -3.83 6.55 -24.01
CA LEU A 366 -5.30 6.39 -24.02
C LEU A 366 -5.87 6.46 -25.45
N TRP A 367 -5.30 7.31 -26.31
CA TRP A 367 -5.63 7.34 -27.73
C TRP A 367 -5.31 6.01 -28.41
N LEU A 368 -4.12 5.42 -28.18
CA LEU A 368 -3.78 4.10 -28.73
C LEU A 368 -4.70 2.98 -28.22
N MET A 369 -5.14 3.05 -26.95
CA MET A 369 -6.08 2.08 -26.41
C MET A 369 -7.47 2.19 -27.05
N SER A 370 -7.87 3.37 -27.52
CA SER A 370 -9.19 3.60 -28.14
C SER A 370 -9.16 3.61 -29.67
N SER A 371 -7.98 3.75 -30.29
CA SER A 371 -7.84 3.86 -31.74
C SER A 371 -8.40 2.67 -32.52
N PRO A 372 -8.33 1.41 -32.04
CA PRO A 372 -8.92 0.29 -32.79
C PRO A 372 -10.42 0.41 -32.97
N ALA A 373 -11.14 0.91 -31.96
CA ALA A 373 -12.58 1.15 -32.04
C ALA A 373 -12.91 2.31 -33.00
N LEU A 374 -12.05 3.32 -33.09
CA LEU A 374 -12.26 4.50 -33.96
C LEU A 374 -11.97 4.21 -35.43
N PHE A 375 -10.93 3.41 -35.71
CA PHE A 375 -10.50 3.12 -37.08
C PHE A 375 -10.95 1.76 -37.62
N GLY A 376 -11.63 0.96 -36.80
CA GLY A 376 -12.07 -0.39 -37.16
C GLY A 376 -10.91 -1.36 -37.41
N THR A 377 -9.76 -1.17 -36.74
CA THR A 377 -8.63 -2.10 -36.89
C THR A 377 -8.90 -3.39 -36.12
N VAL A 378 -8.50 -4.52 -36.69
CA VAL A 378 -8.76 -5.86 -36.13
C VAL A 378 -7.49 -6.71 -36.09
N GLY A 379 -7.52 -7.76 -35.27
CA GLY A 379 -6.41 -8.70 -35.13
C GLY A 379 -5.18 -8.10 -34.47
N ALA A 380 -3.99 -8.58 -34.84
CA ALA A 380 -2.74 -8.25 -34.16
C ALA A 380 -2.42 -6.75 -34.10
N ALA A 381 -2.87 -5.95 -35.09
CA ALA A 381 -2.70 -4.50 -35.07
C ALA A 381 -3.51 -3.81 -33.95
N ALA A 382 -4.72 -4.31 -33.66
CA ALA A 382 -5.54 -3.84 -32.56
C ALA A 382 -4.91 -4.24 -31.21
N ASP A 383 -4.52 -5.50 -31.08
CA ASP A 383 -3.88 -6.04 -29.87
C ASP A 383 -2.60 -5.26 -29.51
N SER A 384 -1.77 -4.97 -30.52
CA SER A 384 -0.58 -4.15 -30.34
C SER A 384 -0.91 -2.74 -29.86
N SER A 385 -1.99 -2.12 -30.37
CA SER A 385 -2.38 -0.77 -29.98
C SER A 385 -2.89 -0.73 -28.54
N HIS A 386 -3.71 -1.69 -28.14
CA HIS A 386 -4.19 -1.84 -26.76
C HIS A 386 -3.04 -2.11 -25.78
N LEU A 387 -2.16 -3.07 -26.09
CA LEU A 387 -1.02 -3.44 -25.25
C LEU A 387 -0.08 -2.25 -25.04
N VAL A 388 0.36 -1.64 -26.13
CA VAL A 388 1.36 -0.56 -26.07
C VAL A 388 0.74 0.71 -25.50
N GLY A 389 -0.52 1.01 -25.82
CA GLY A 389 -1.26 2.11 -25.23
C GLY A 389 -1.34 2.00 -23.71
N ALA A 390 -1.70 0.83 -23.19
CA ALA A 390 -1.77 0.58 -21.75
C ALA A 390 -0.40 0.75 -21.07
N LEU A 391 0.66 0.17 -21.64
CA LEU A 391 2.02 0.32 -21.10
C LEU A 391 2.51 1.77 -21.11
N VAL A 392 2.21 2.53 -22.17
CA VAL A 392 2.54 3.96 -22.24
C VAL A 392 1.82 4.75 -21.15
N VAL A 393 0.54 4.48 -20.91
CA VAL A 393 -0.22 5.07 -19.78
C VAL A 393 0.46 4.74 -18.45
N THR A 394 0.72 3.46 -18.20
CA THR A 394 1.37 2.96 -16.99
C THR A 394 2.70 3.67 -16.70
N PHE A 395 3.65 3.62 -17.64
CA PHE A 395 4.97 4.20 -17.42
C PHE A 395 4.92 5.74 -17.31
N SER A 396 4.00 6.39 -18.03
CA SER A 396 3.83 7.85 -17.94
C SER A 396 3.28 8.28 -16.57
N VAL A 397 2.29 7.56 -16.02
CA VAL A 397 1.71 7.85 -14.70
C VAL A 397 2.71 7.55 -13.59
N ILE A 398 3.39 6.39 -13.63
CA ILE A 398 4.43 6.06 -12.63
C ILE A 398 5.57 7.09 -12.66
N ALA A 399 5.97 7.56 -13.86
CA ALA A 399 6.99 8.58 -14.00
C ALA A 399 6.56 9.97 -13.46
N MET A 400 5.30 10.18 -13.05
CA MET A 400 4.91 11.37 -12.32
C MET A 400 5.50 11.40 -10.90
N GLY A 401 5.88 10.24 -10.34
CA GLY A 401 6.73 10.17 -9.17
C GLY A 401 8.15 10.65 -9.50
N GLU A 402 8.58 11.76 -8.90
CA GLU A 402 9.93 12.33 -9.10
C GLU A 402 11.07 11.32 -8.82
N PRO A 403 11.04 10.47 -7.78
CA PRO A 403 12.13 9.51 -7.54
C PRO A 403 12.35 8.49 -8.67
N VAL A 404 11.33 8.20 -9.48
CA VAL A 404 11.36 7.24 -10.60
C VAL A 404 11.12 7.90 -11.96
N ARG A 405 11.44 9.19 -12.06
CA ARG A 405 11.26 9.99 -13.28
C ARG A 405 11.92 9.42 -14.53
N THR A 406 12.92 8.55 -14.39
CA THR A 406 13.64 7.86 -15.47
C THR A 406 12.82 6.75 -16.14
N ILE A 407 11.76 6.23 -15.49
CA ILE A 407 10.84 5.24 -16.08
C ILE A 407 10.20 5.74 -17.38
N ARG A 408 10.05 7.06 -17.56
CA ARG A 408 9.52 7.64 -18.81
C ARG A 408 10.29 7.19 -20.06
N PHE A 409 11.58 6.84 -19.94
CA PHE A 409 12.37 6.38 -21.07
C PHE A 409 11.93 5.01 -21.58
N LEU A 410 11.18 4.22 -20.80
CA LEU A 410 10.55 2.99 -21.29
C LEU A 410 9.51 3.27 -22.38
N ASN A 411 8.96 4.49 -22.46
CA ASN A 411 8.07 4.89 -23.55
C ASN A 411 8.81 5.08 -24.88
N VAL A 412 10.13 5.28 -24.89
CA VAL A 412 10.90 5.46 -26.14
C VAL A 412 10.86 4.20 -27.01
N PRO A 413 11.26 3.00 -26.53
CA PRO A 413 11.15 1.79 -27.34
C PRO A 413 9.69 1.46 -27.69
N LEU A 414 8.72 1.76 -26.82
CA LEU A 414 7.30 1.60 -27.12
C LEU A 414 6.84 2.52 -28.26
N GLY A 415 7.23 3.79 -28.24
CA GLY A 415 6.92 4.74 -29.32
C GLY A 415 7.56 4.35 -30.65
N ILE A 416 8.81 3.84 -30.63
CA ILE A 416 9.47 3.28 -31.81
C ILE A 416 8.68 2.08 -32.36
N TRP A 417 8.23 1.17 -31.48
CA TRP A 417 7.38 0.05 -31.89
C TRP A 417 6.08 0.52 -32.53
N VAL A 418 5.40 1.54 -31.99
CA VAL A 418 4.16 2.09 -32.58
C VAL A 418 4.39 2.64 -34.00
N ILE A 419 5.58 3.18 -34.31
CA ILE A 419 5.93 3.64 -35.66
C ILE A 419 6.08 2.46 -36.63
N VAL A 420 6.68 1.36 -36.16
CA VAL A 420 7.06 0.20 -36.98
C VAL A 420 5.92 -0.80 -37.14
N ALA A 421 5.14 -1.03 -36.09
CA ALA A 421 4.10 -2.07 -36.01
C ALA A 421 3.08 -2.03 -37.17
N PRO A 422 2.57 -0.88 -37.63
CA PRO A 422 1.60 -0.84 -38.72
C PRO A 422 2.13 -1.34 -40.07
N TRP A 423 3.46 -1.39 -40.24
CA TRP A 423 4.13 -1.89 -41.46
C TRP A 423 4.36 -3.40 -41.42
N ILE A 424 4.40 -3.99 -40.22
CA ILE A 424 4.65 -5.42 -40.00
C ILE A 424 3.33 -6.17 -39.78
N LEU A 425 2.40 -5.58 -39.04
CA LEU A 425 1.15 -6.21 -38.64
C LEU A 425 0.06 -5.96 -39.69
N LEU A 426 -0.58 -7.04 -40.11
CA LEU A 426 -1.75 -7.00 -41.00
C LEU A 426 -2.97 -6.45 -40.25
N GLY A 427 -3.88 -5.79 -40.98
CA GLY A 427 -5.14 -5.27 -40.43
C GLY A 427 -5.20 -3.76 -40.19
N SER A 428 -4.14 -3.01 -40.58
CA SER A 428 -4.09 -1.55 -40.45
C SER A 428 -4.64 -0.85 -41.69
N SER A 429 -5.58 0.10 -41.51
CA SER A 429 -5.98 1.02 -42.57
C SER A 429 -4.92 2.11 -42.79
N ILE A 430 -4.88 2.76 -43.95
CA ILE A 430 -3.90 3.82 -44.21
C ILE A 430 -4.00 4.99 -43.22
N VAL A 431 -5.22 5.31 -42.77
CA VAL A 431 -5.45 6.34 -41.75
C VAL A 431 -4.89 5.89 -40.40
N SER A 432 -5.09 4.62 -40.04
CA SER A 432 -4.52 4.05 -38.82
C SER A 432 -2.98 4.06 -38.84
N VAL A 433 -2.35 3.76 -39.99
CA VAL A 433 -0.89 3.78 -40.13
C VAL A 433 -0.35 5.18 -39.82
N TRP A 434 -0.88 6.22 -40.46
CA TRP A 434 -0.42 7.60 -40.24
C TRP A 434 -0.72 8.11 -38.83
N SER A 435 -1.85 7.72 -38.25
CA SER A 435 -2.17 7.98 -36.84
C SER A 435 -1.11 7.37 -35.94
N SER A 436 -0.81 6.06 -36.09
CA SER A 436 0.19 5.36 -35.28
C SER A 436 1.59 5.97 -35.45
N VAL A 437 2.04 6.25 -36.67
CA VAL A 437 3.34 6.89 -36.91
C VAL A 437 3.43 8.24 -36.21
N THR A 438 2.39 9.07 -36.32
CA THR A 438 2.35 10.40 -35.67
C THR A 438 2.39 10.26 -34.15
N VAL A 439 1.57 9.37 -33.60
CA VAL A 439 1.49 9.10 -32.15
C VAL A 439 2.81 8.56 -31.62
N GLY A 440 3.45 7.62 -32.34
CA GLY A 440 4.73 7.04 -31.96
C GLY A 440 5.85 8.07 -31.92
N ILE A 441 5.93 8.97 -32.91
CA ILE A 441 6.89 10.10 -32.91
C ILE A 441 6.63 11.01 -31.72
N LEU A 442 5.37 11.38 -31.45
CA LEU A 442 5.02 12.25 -30.33
C LEU A 442 5.37 11.60 -28.98
N ILE A 443 5.13 10.29 -28.82
CA ILE A 443 5.51 9.56 -27.60
C ILE A 443 7.02 9.64 -27.38
N VAL A 444 7.84 9.38 -28.41
CA VAL A 444 9.30 9.47 -28.30
C VAL A 444 9.74 10.88 -27.92
N VAL A 445 9.23 11.90 -28.63
CA VAL A 445 9.60 13.31 -28.41
C VAL A 445 9.19 13.78 -27.01
N LEU A 446 7.97 13.47 -26.56
CA LEU A 446 7.47 13.89 -25.26
C LEU A 446 8.09 13.11 -24.08
N SER A 447 8.72 11.97 -24.34
CA SER A 447 9.42 11.19 -23.30
C SER A 447 10.82 11.73 -22.97
N VAL A 448 11.42 12.57 -23.84
CA VAL A 448 12.75 13.14 -23.60
C VAL A 448 12.73 14.23 -22.50
N PRO A 449 11.85 15.25 -22.55
CA PRO A 449 11.83 16.32 -21.56
C PRO A 449 11.61 15.79 -20.15
N ARG A 450 12.44 16.26 -19.22
CA ARG A 450 12.40 15.82 -17.82
C ARG A 450 11.23 16.40 -17.04
N GLY A 451 10.77 17.59 -17.43
CA GLY A 451 9.81 18.37 -16.66
C GLY A 451 10.44 18.99 -15.41
N SER A 452 9.61 19.65 -14.59
CA SER A 452 10.05 20.27 -13.33
C SER A 452 10.25 19.21 -12.26
N ILE A 453 11.39 19.25 -11.57
CA ILE A 453 11.64 18.50 -10.33
C ILE A 453 11.62 19.53 -9.21
N ARG A 454 10.69 19.36 -8.26
CA ARG A 454 10.42 20.34 -7.21
C ARG A 454 11.16 20.01 -5.93
N ASP A 455 11.49 18.75 -5.71
CA ASP A 455 12.00 18.25 -4.44
C ASP A 455 13.41 17.63 -4.58
N GLN A 456 14.10 17.48 -3.45
CA GLN A 456 15.42 16.86 -3.39
C GLN A 456 15.34 15.55 -2.63
N TYR A 457 16.14 14.58 -3.06
CA TYR A 457 16.10 13.20 -2.57
C TYR A 457 17.48 12.71 -2.10
N GLY A 458 18.34 13.62 -1.62
CA GLY A 458 19.69 13.32 -1.18
C GLY A 458 20.53 12.58 -2.22
N SER A 459 21.07 11.41 -1.86
CA SER A 459 21.88 10.57 -2.75
C SER A 459 21.09 9.97 -3.93
N TRP A 460 19.75 9.93 -3.86
CA TRP A 460 18.88 9.39 -4.90
C TRP A 460 18.76 10.33 -6.11
N ASN A 461 19.10 11.61 -5.94
CA ASN A 461 19.10 12.60 -7.03
C ASN A 461 19.89 12.15 -8.27
N ARG A 462 20.85 11.21 -8.13
CA ARG A 462 21.59 10.63 -9.25
C ARG A 462 20.72 9.77 -10.18
N TYR A 463 19.68 9.12 -9.67
CA TYR A 463 18.79 8.22 -10.42
C TYR A 463 17.63 8.95 -11.09
N ILE A 464 17.41 10.20 -10.72
CA ILE A 464 16.38 11.06 -11.29
C ILE A 464 16.91 11.73 -12.57
N ARG A 465 18.25 11.73 -12.79
CA ARG A 465 18.98 12.58 -13.76
C ARG A 465 18.56 12.45 -15.21
#